data_AF-A0A842URP5-F1
#
_entry.id   AF-A0A842URP5-F1
#
_cell.length_a   1.000
_cell.length_b   1.000
_cell.length_c   1.000
_cell.angle_alpha   90.00
_cell.angle_beta   90.00
_cell.angle_gamma   90.00
#
_symmetry.space_group_name_H-M   'P 1'
#
loop_
_entity.id
_entity.type
_entity.pdbx_description
1 polymer ?
#
loop_
_entity_poly.entity_id
_entity_poly.type
_entity_poly.pdbx_seq_one_letter_code
_entity_poly.pdbx_strand_id
1 'polypeptide(L)'
;MKCIKCSKTAKIGLKHLGGSLCPSCFAEVIEKRVRKSLRDNKWLKPADRIIYIDDGTLQSKAGIHLINAIFKNQPFNICFKKGLIKSAARLSKGYDKVLIPWNMDDEVVQFLDALFNAKKVPKKRHIKFLINISDEEIAFFAKIKKIKGTQKAKTRLGKMLDDLEKRYPGSKFGLLRSI
;
A
#
# COMPACT_ATOMS: atom_id res chain seq x y z
N MET A 1 16.52 15.94 -15.34
CA MET A 1 16.69 15.73 -13.88
C MET A 1 17.42 14.41 -13.62
N LYS A 2 18.36 14.38 -12.67
CA LYS A 2 19.13 13.18 -12.30
C LYS A 2 18.52 12.49 -11.07
N CYS A 3 18.68 11.18 -10.98
CA CYS A 3 18.20 10.39 -9.86
C CYS A 3 19.07 10.62 -8.62
N ILE A 4 18.46 10.91 -7.47
CA ILE A 4 19.20 11.14 -6.21
C ILE A 4 20.08 9.94 -5.82
N LYS A 5 19.65 8.71 -6.13
CA LYS A 5 20.35 7.48 -5.70
C LYS A 5 21.43 6.98 -6.65
N CYS A 6 21.23 7.13 -7.97
CA CYS A 6 22.10 6.47 -8.96
C CYS A 6 22.52 7.39 -10.10
N SER A 7 22.20 8.69 -10.04
CA SER A 7 22.54 9.71 -11.03
C SER A 7 22.02 9.49 -12.46
N LYS A 8 21.27 8.40 -12.72
CA LYS A 8 20.58 8.11 -13.99
C LYS A 8 19.44 9.11 -14.25
N THR A 9 18.87 9.10 -15.45
CA THR A 9 17.72 9.94 -15.80
C THR A 9 16.53 9.64 -14.88
N ALA A 10 16.09 10.67 -14.16
CA ALA A 10 14.94 10.55 -13.28
C ALA A 10 13.66 10.84 -14.06
N LYS A 11 12.66 9.96 -13.90
CA LYS A 11 11.35 10.07 -14.56
C LYS A 11 10.22 10.32 -13.57
N ILE A 12 10.48 10.15 -12.27
CA ILE A 12 9.46 10.20 -11.21
C ILE A 12 9.90 11.26 -10.20
N GLY A 13 9.14 12.34 -10.07
CA GLY A 13 9.32 13.33 -9.02
C GLY A 13 8.37 13.01 -7.86
N LEU A 14 8.90 12.63 -6.71
CA LEU A 14 8.10 12.45 -5.50
C LEU A 14 8.24 13.73 -4.69
N LYS A 15 7.22 14.58 -4.73
CA LYS A 15 7.22 15.89 -4.04
C LYS A 15 7.55 15.74 -2.54
N HIS A 16 7.03 14.68 -1.90
CA HIS A 16 7.23 14.39 -0.48
C HIS A 16 8.63 13.86 -0.12
N LEU A 17 9.42 13.38 -1.09
CA LEU A 17 10.78 12.86 -0.88
C LEU A 17 11.87 13.86 -1.30
N GLY A 18 11.49 15.09 -1.67
CA GLY A 18 12.44 16.16 -1.97
C GLY A 18 13.28 15.93 -3.25
N GLY A 19 12.88 15.01 -4.14
CA GLY A 19 13.51 14.94 -5.45
C GLY A 19 13.07 13.79 -6.36
N SER A 20 13.89 13.53 -7.37
CA SER A 20 13.54 12.67 -8.49
C SER A 20 14.26 11.32 -8.45
N LEU A 21 13.54 10.26 -8.83
CA LEU A 21 14.05 8.89 -8.89
C LEU A 21 13.92 8.30 -10.30
N CYS A 22 14.85 7.40 -10.64
CA CYS A 22 14.71 6.54 -11.80
C CYS A 22 13.77 5.36 -11.48
N PRO A 23 13.21 4.67 -12.49
CA PRO A 23 12.29 3.56 -12.29
C PRO A 23 12.80 2.44 -11.36
N SER A 24 14.07 2.06 -11.47
CA SER A 24 14.65 0.99 -10.65
C SER A 24 14.81 1.40 -9.20
N CYS A 25 15.38 2.59 -8.94
CA CYS A 25 15.52 3.11 -7.59
C CYS A 25 14.17 3.40 -6.93
N PHE A 26 13.16 3.79 -7.72
CA PHE A 26 11.79 3.95 -7.22
C PHE A 26 11.22 2.62 -6.70
N ALA A 27 11.29 1.55 -7.51
CA ALA A 27 10.81 0.23 -7.10
C ALA A 27 11.51 -0.26 -5.83
N GLU A 28 12.83 -0.09 -5.75
CA GLU A 28 13.62 -0.47 -4.57
C GLU A 28 13.23 0.33 -3.31
N VAL A 29 12.96 1.64 -3.45
CA VAL A 29 12.50 2.48 -2.34
C VAL A 29 11.13 2.02 -1.83
N ILE A 30 10.21 1.65 -2.72
CA ILE A 30 8.90 1.12 -2.35
C ILE A 30 9.05 -0.22 -1.62
N GLU A 31 9.82 -1.16 -2.17
CA GLU A 31 10.10 -2.45 -1.52
C GLU A 31 10.72 -2.28 -0.12
N LYS A 32 11.68 -1.35 0.02
CA LYS A 32 12.30 -1.02 1.31
C LYS A 32 11.30 -0.42 2.30
N ARG A 33 10.40 0.48 1.86
CA ARG A 33 9.36 1.09 2.71
C ARG A 33 8.38 0.05 3.25
N VAL A 34 7.91 -0.85 2.39
CA VAL A 34 7.00 -1.94 2.80
C VAL A 34 7.72 -2.90 3.75
N ARG A 35 8.94 -3.32 3.42
CA ARG A 35 9.74 -4.20 4.27
C ARG A 35 9.99 -3.58 5.66
N LYS A 36 10.29 -2.28 5.70
CA LYS A 36 10.46 -1.53 6.96
C LYS A 36 9.15 -1.51 7.75
N SER A 37 8.03 -1.19 7.11
CA SER A 37 6.70 -1.18 7.76
C SER A 37 6.34 -2.54 8.38
N LEU A 38 6.56 -3.64 7.65
CA LEU A 38 6.32 -4.99 8.15
C LEU A 38 7.18 -5.33 9.38
N ARG A 39 8.44 -4.88 9.38
CA ARG A 39 9.41 -5.11 10.46
C ARG A 39 9.09 -4.29 11.70
N ASP A 40 8.88 -2.98 11.53
CA ASP A 40 8.64 -2.04 12.62
C ASP A 40 7.38 -2.43 13.42
N ASN A 41 6.35 -2.91 12.71
CA ASN A 41 5.09 -3.33 13.33
C ASN A 41 5.09 -4.79 13.82
N LYS A 42 6.16 -5.57 13.58
CA LYS A 42 6.27 -7.02 13.93
C LYS A 42 5.02 -7.82 13.53
N TRP A 43 4.43 -7.51 12.39
CA TRP A 43 3.13 -8.07 12.00
C TRP A 43 3.16 -9.56 11.67
N LEU A 44 4.33 -10.08 11.29
CA LEU A 44 4.53 -11.44 10.80
C LEU A 44 5.61 -12.14 11.63
N LYS A 45 5.37 -13.39 12.02
CA LYS A 45 6.34 -14.28 12.66
C LYS A 45 6.76 -15.40 11.69
N PRO A 46 8.01 -15.88 11.77
CA PRO A 46 8.43 -17.07 11.04
C PRO A 46 7.44 -18.22 11.29
N ALA A 47 7.06 -18.94 10.23
CA ALA A 47 6.05 -20.01 10.22
C ALA A 47 4.56 -19.60 10.35
N ASP A 48 4.21 -18.31 10.43
CA ASP A 48 2.80 -17.88 10.35
C ASP A 48 2.16 -18.35 9.03
N ARG A 49 0.93 -18.89 9.09
CA ARG A 49 0.10 -19.15 7.91
C ARG A 49 -0.60 -17.87 7.53
N ILE A 50 -0.15 -17.28 6.43
CA ILE A 50 -0.60 -15.97 5.97
C ILE A 50 -1.51 -16.16 4.76
N ILE A 51 -2.69 -15.55 4.81
CA ILE A 51 -3.55 -15.43 3.64
C ILE A 51 -3.48 -14.02 3.06
N TYR A 52 -3.30 -13.95 1.75
CA TYR A 52 -3.41 -12.73 0.98
C TYR A 52 -4.71 -12.71 0.18
N ILE A 53 -5.49 -11.64 0.31
CA ILE A 53 -6.74 -11.46 -0.43
C ILE A 53 -6.47 -10.68 -1.70
N ASP A 54 -6.72 -11.32 -2.85
CA ASP A 54 -6.63 -10.70 -4.15
C ASP A 54 -8.02 -10.26 -4.64
N ASP A 55 -8.28 -8.95 -4.56
CA ASP A 55 -9.51 -8.32 -5.07
C ASP A 55 -9.46 -8.05 -6.60
N GLY A 56 -8.38 -8.41 -7.29
CA GLY A 56 -8.17 -8.15 -8.73
C GLY A 56 -7.81 -6.69 -9.10
N THR A 57 -7.74 -5.80 -8.11
CA THR A 57 -7.39 -4.39 -8.28
C THR A 57 -5.91 -4.19 -8.59
N LEU A 58 -5.55 -2.98 -9.03
CA LEU A 58 -4.14 -2.62 -9.23
C LEU A 58 -3.33 -2.75 -7.93
N GLN A 59 -3.91 -2.34 -6.80
CA GLN A 59 -3.27 -2.46 -5.49
C GLN A 59 -3.06 -3.94 -5.11
N SER A 60 -4.05 -4.80 -5.35
CA SER A 60 -3.92 -6.22 -5.01
C SER A 60 -2.84 -6.90 -5.83
N LYS A 61 -2.76 -6.64 -7.13
CA LYS A 61 -1.71 -7.21 -7.98
C LYS A 61 -0.33 -6.63 -7.66
N ALA A 62 -0.23 -5.31 -7.45
CA ALA A 62 1.02 -4.69 -6.99
C ALA A 62 1.49 -5.28 -5.66
N GLY A 63 0.56 -5.53 -4.74
CA GLY A 63 0.80 -6.19 -3.47
C GLY A 63 1.38 -7.59 -3.63
N ILE A 64 0.84 -8.42 -4.52
CA ILE A 64 1.40 -9.76 -4.82
C ILE A 64 2.85 -9.66 -5.28
N HIS A 65 3.15 -8.72 -6.18
CA HIS A 65 4.52 -8.50 -6.65
C HIS A 65 5.46 -8.07 -5.52
N LEU A 66 5.00 -7.17 -4.63
CA LEU A 66 5.79 -6.72 -3.48
C LEU A 66 6.01 -7.85 -2.47
N ILE A 67 4.99 -8.65 -2.19
CA ILE A 67 5.07 -9.83 -1.33
C ILE A 67 6.10 -10.81 -1.90
N ASN A 68 6.00 -11.15 -3.19
CA ASN A 68 6.95 -12.06 -3.82
C ASN A 68 8.38 -11.50 -3.83
N ALA A 69 8.56 -10.18 -3.99
CA ALA A 69 9.88 -9.55 -3.93
C ALA A 69 10.47 -9.50 -2.51
N ILE A 70 9.63 -9.30 -1.49
CA ILE A 70 10.07 -9.13 -0.09
C ILE A 70 10.27 -10.49 0.58
N PHE A 71 9.40 -11.47 0.32
CA PHE A 71 9.37 -12.76 1.00
C PHE A 71 10.08 -13.89 0.25
N LYS A 72 10.69 -13.63 -0.92
CA LYS A 72 11.40 -14.65 -1.73
C LYS A 72 12.38 -15.52 -0.92
N ASN A 73 13.03 -14.94 0.10
CA ASN A 73 14.05 -15.60 0.91
C ASN A 73 13.60 -15.84 2.37
N GLN A 74 12.30 -15.81 2.66
CA GLN A 74 11.77 -15.95 4.02
C GLN A 74 10.86 -17.18 4.14
N PRO A 75 10.88 -17.90 5.27
CA PRO A 75 10.08 -19.12 5.46
C PRO A 75 8.64 -18.78 5.88
N PHE A 76 7.90 -18.06 5.03
CA PHE A 76 6.48 -17.77 5.25
C PHE A 76 5.60 -18.59 4.32
N ASN A 77 4.53 -19.18 4.87
CA ASN A 77 3.54 -19.89 4.09
C ASN A 77 2.43 -18.91 3.69
N ILE A 78 2.53 -18.38 2.47
CA ILE A 78 1.59 -17.39 1.93
C ILE A 78 0.66 -18.05 0.92
N CYS A 79 -0.64 -18.03 1.20
CA CYS A 79 -1.68 -18.46 0.25
C CYS A 79 -2.39 -17.25 -0.36
N PHE A 80 -2.44 -17.20 -1.68
CA PHE A 80 -3.20 -16.19 -2.42
C PHE A 80 -4.63 -16.71 -2.66
N LYS A 81 -5.64 -16.00 -2.17
CA LYS A 81 -7.05 -16.31 -2.47
C LYS A 81 -7.71 -15.15 -3.19
N LYS A 82 -8.38 -15.44 -4.30
CA LYS A 82 -9.25 -14.47 -4.97
C LYS A 82 -10.53 -14.29 -4.16
N GLY A 83 -10.92 -13.05 -3.93
CA GLY A 83 -12.13 -12.73 -3.18
C GLY A 83 -12.17 -11.27 -2.79
N LEU A 84 -13.34 -10.81 -2.32
CA LEU A 84 -13.51 -9.46 -1.81
C LEU A 84 -13.02 -9.36 -0.36
N ILE A 85 -12.46 -8.21 0.03
CA ILE A 85 -12.12 -7.88 1.44
C ILE A 85 -13.30 -8.16 2.40
N LYS A 86 -14.55 -7.99 1.98
CA LYS A 86 -15.74 -8.29 2.82
C LYS A 86 -15.83 -9.77 3.21
N SER A 87 -15.27 -10.66 2.39
CA SER A 87 -15.20 -12.10 2.61
C SER A 87 -14.00 -12.51 3.46
N ALA A 88 -13.14 -11.56 3.87
CA ALA A 88 -11.91 -11.83 4.61
C ALA A 88 -12.15 -12.66 5.87
N ALA A 89 -13.25 -12.41 6.60
CA ALA A 89 -13.59 -13.14 7.82
C ALA A 89 -13.94 -14.62 7.58
N ARG A 90 -14.49 -14.97 6.40
CA ARG A 90 -14.74 -16.37 6.02
C ARG A 90 -13.45 -17.02 5.51
N LEU A 91 -12.68 -16.28 4.73
CA LEU A 91 -11.42 -16.71 4.12
C LEU A 91 -10.30 -16.93 5.14
N SER A 92 -10.36 -16.23 6.28
CA SER A 92 -9.39 -16.33 7.37
C SER A 92 -9.50 -17.60 8.21
N LYS A 93 -10.52 -18.45 8.01
CA LYS A 93 -10.62 -19.73 8.72
C LYS A 93 -9.40 -20.61 8.39
N GLY A 94 -8.59 -20.90 9.41
CA GLY A 94 -7.38 -21.73 9.30
C GLY A 94 -6.07 -20.98 9.02
N TYR A 95 -6.08 -19.64 9.03
CA TYR A 95 -4.90 -18.79 8.86
C TYR A 95 -4.67 -17.92 10.09
N ASP A 96 -3.41 -17.71 10.46
CA ASP A 96 -3.03 -16.89 11.61
C ASP A 96 -3.18 -15.40 11.31
N LYS A 97 -2.87 -15.02 10.07
CA LYS A 97 -2.76 -13.62 9.62
C LYS A 97 -3.42 -13.40 8.27
N VAL A 98 -4.10 -12.26 8.13
CA VAL A 98 -4.73 -11.83 6.87
C VAL A 98 -4.07 -10.55 6.39
N LEU A 99 -3.44 -10.61 5.21
CA LEU A 99 -2.93 -9.44 4.49
C LEU A 99 -4.00 -8.91 3.54
N ILE A 100 -4.23 -7.60 3.58
CA ILE A 100 -5.14 -6.92 2.66
C ILE A 100 -4.39 -5.85 1.84
N PRO A 101 -4.77 -5.65 0.57
CA PRO A 101 -4.22 -4.60 -0.28
C PRO A 101 -4.85 -3.24 0.05
N TRP A 102 -4.52 -2.74 1.25
CA TRP A 102 -5.01 -1.48 1.79
C TRP A 102 -3.88 -0.46 1.85
N ASN A 103 -4.04 0.64 1.11
CA ASN A 103 -3.02 1.67 0.92
C ASN A 103 -3.21 2.85 1.90
N MET A 104 -2.37 3.87 1.77
CA MET A 104 -2.48 5.10 2.57
C MET A 104 -3.78 5.87 2.29
N ASP A 105 -4.14 6.04 1.01
CA ASP A 105 -5.29 6.85 0.61
C ASP A 105 -6.61 6.26 1.12
N ASP A 106 -6.75 4.92 1.07
CA ASP A 106 -7.87 4.17 1.62
C ASP A 106 -7.98 4.39 3.14
N GLU A 107 -6.84 4.43 3.86
CA GLU A 107 -6.82 4.67 5.30
C GLU A 107 -7.27 6.09 5.65
N VAL A 108 -6.71 7.10 4.96
CA VAL A 108 -7.07 8.50 5.20
C VAL A 108 -8.52 8.77 4.84
N VAL A 109 -9.03 8.19 3.74
CA VAL A 109 -10.45 8.30 3.37
C VAL A 109 -11.32 7.65 4.44
N GLN A 110 -10.96 6.45 4.93
CA GLN A 110 -11.72 5.78 5.99
C GLN A 110 -11.72 6.59 7.28
N PHE A 111 -10.58 7.18 7.65
CA PHE A 111 -10.46 8.03 8.82
C PHE A 111 -11.31 9.29 8.72
N LEU A 112 -11.25 10.00 7.59
CA LEU A 112 -12.07 11.19 7.37
C LEU A 112 -13.56 10.86 7.35
N ASP A 113 -13.95 9.75 6.72
CA ASP A 113 -15.35 9.31 6.71
C ASP A 113 -15.85 8.97 8.13
N ALA A 114 -14.98 8.38 8.97
CA ALA A 114 -15.29 8.12 10.37
C ALA A 114 -15.41 9.43 11.18
N LEU A 115 -14.53 10.40 10.93
CA LEU A 115 -14.53 11.71 11.58
C LEU A 115 -15.77 12.53 11.22
N PHE A 116 -16.13 12.61 9.93
CA PHE A 116 -17.30 13.36 9.48
C PHE A 116 -18.62 12.72 9.90
N ASN A 117 -18.68 11.39 9.98
CA ASN A 117 -19.91 10.70 10.38
C ASN A 117 -19.97 10.37 11.88
N ALA A 118 -19.00 10.84 12.69
CA ALA A 118 -18.84 10.49 14.10
C ALA A 118 -18.92 8.97 14.39
N LYS A 119 -18.48 8.15 13.42
CA LYS A 119 -18.50 6.68 13.54
C LYS A 119 -17.19 6.20 14.15
N LYS A 120 -17.27 5.21 15.05
CA LYS A 120 -16.06 4.53 15.55
C LYS A 120 -15.39 3.78 14.40
N VAL A 121 -14.09 4.01 14.20
CA VAL A 121 -13.30 3.26 13.21
C VAL A 121 -13.29 1.79 13.66
N PRO A 122 -13.79 0.85 12.84
CA PRO A 122 -13.78 -0.55 13.21
C PRO A 122 -12.33 -1.04 13.33
N LYS A 123 -11.95 -1.57 14.50
CA LYS A 123 -10.67 -2.27 14.72
C LYS A 123 -10.66 -3.56 13.90
N LYS A 124 -10.26 -3.47 12.64
CA LYS A 124 -10.08 -4.64 11.78
C LYS A 124 -8.78 -5.37 12.18
N ARG A 125 -8.87 -6.68 12.43
CA ARG A 125 -7.71 -7.56 12.74
C ARG A 125 -6.88 -7.92 11.49
N HIS A 126 -6.89 -7.08 10.46
CA HIS A 126 -6.18 -7.33 9.20
C HIS A 126 -4.90 -6.51 9.15
N ILE A 127 -3.85 -7.08 8.56
CA ILE A 127 -2.58 -6.40 8.37
C ILE A 127 -2.64 -5.59 7.06
N LYS A 128 -2.49 -4.27 7.21
CA LYS A 128 -2.49 -3.28 6.12
C LYS A 128 -1.05 -2.98 5.69
N PHE A 129 -0.45 -3.88 4.92
CA PHE A 129 0.99 -3.77 4.60
C PHE A 129 1.35 -2.67 3.59
N LEU A 130 0.38 -2.13 2.84
CA LEU A 130 0.59 -1.02 1.89
C LEU A 130 0.28 0.36 2.49
N ILE A 131 0.09 0.47 3.80
CA ILE A 131 -0.35 1.70 4.48
C ILE A 131 0.57 2.92 4.27
N ASN A 132 1.83 2.68 3.90
CA ASN A 132 2.84 3.73 3.67
C ASN A 132 3.03 4.08 2.18
N ILE A 133 2.13 3.65 1.31
CA ILE A 133 2.21 3.89 -0.14
C ILE A 133 0.91 4.54 -0.61
N SER A 134 1.03 5.59 -1.43
CA SER A 134 -0.13 6.24 -2.07
C SER A 134 -0.61 5.52 -3.34
N ASP A 135 -1.83 5.82 -3.80
CA ASP A 135 -2.35 5.32 -5.07
C ASP A 135 -1.49 5.73 -6.26
N GLU A 136 -0.93 6.95 -6.22
CA GLU A 136 -0.04 7.45 -7.27
C GLU A 136 1.22 6.60 -7.35
N GLU A 137 1.84 6.31 -6.20
CA GLU A 137 3.04 5.48 -6.12
C GLU A 137 2.77 4.04 -6.59
N ILE A 138 1.61 3.47 -6.22
CA ILE A 138 1.19 2.15 -6.70
C ILE A 138 0.99 2.16 -8.22
N ALA A 139 0.36 3.20 -8.77
CA ALA A 139 0.16 3.33 -10.20
C ALA A 139 1.49 3.44 -10.96
N PHE A 140 2.47 4.21 -10.44
CA PHE A 140 3.81 4.27 -11.00
C PHE A 140 4.53 2.92 -10.89
N PHE A 141 4.46 2.26 -9.74
CA PHE A 141 5.07 0.95 -9.54
C PHE A 141 4.51 -0.09 -10.53
N ALA A 142 3.18 -0.11 -10.69
CA ALA A 142 2.51 -0.98 -11.63
C ALA A 142 2.93 -0.71 -13.08
N LYS A 143 3.07 0.54 -13.50
CA LYS A 143 3.58 0.91 -14.83
C LYS A 143 5.00 0.37 -15.05
N ILE A 144 5.89 0.50 -14.06
CA ILE A 144 7.28 0.02 -14.16
C ILE A 144 7.34 -1.50 -14.28
N LYS A 145 6.56 -2.20 -13.46
CA LYS A 145 6.51 -3.67 -13.44
C LYS A 145 5.56 -4.27 -14.47
N LYS A 146 4.95 -3.45 -15.33
CA LYS A 146 3.97 -3.84 -16.37
C LYS A 146 2.78 -4.65 -15.83
N ILE A 147 2.30 -4.27 -14.64
CA ILE A 147 1.18 -4.95 -13.97
C ILE A 147 -0.13 -4.42 -14.55
N LYS A 148 -1.01 -5.33 -15.00
CA LYS A 148 -2.35 -4.98 -15.50
C LYS A 148 -3.39 -5.19 -14.40
N GLY A 149 -4.10 -4.15 -13.99
CA GLY A 149 -5.18 -4.22 -12.99
C GLY A 149 -6.16 -3.06 -13.13
N THR A 150 -7.36 -3.21 -12.58
CA THR A 150 -8.36 -2.14 -12.52
C THR A 150 -7.99 -1.16 -11.42
N GLN A 151 -7.94 0.13 -11.75
CA GLN A 151 -7.74 1.17 -10.75
C GLN A 151 -9.07 1.43 -10.03
N LYS A 152 -9.04 1.51 -8.70
CA LYS A 152 -10.25 1.81 -7.92
C LYS A 152 -10.79 3.20 -8.31
N ALA A 153 -12.10 3.32 -8.45
CA ALA A 153 -12.74 4.61 -8.65
C ALA A 153 -12.56 5.48 -7.39
N LYS A 154 -12.08 6.72 -7.55
CA LYS A 154 -11.87 7.64 -6.43
C LYS A 154 -13.21 8.18 -5.94
N THR A 155 -13.43 8.11 -4.63
CA THR A 155 -14.58 8.72 -3.94
C THR A 155 -14.45 10.26 -3.92
N ARG A 156 -15.54 10.95 -3.54
CA ARG A 156 -15.54 12.42 -3.37
C ARG A 156 -14.44 12.90 -2.43
N LEU A 157 -14.27 12.22 -1.29
CA LEU A 157 -13.20 12.50 -0.33
C LEU A 157 -11.80 12.25 -0.92
N GLY A 158 -11.63 11.19 -1.70
CA GLY A 158 -10.37 10.93 -2.40
C GLY A 158 -9.96 12.05 -3.34
N LYS A 159 -10.91 12.61 -4.11
CA LYS A 159 -10.66 13.77 -4.98
C LYS A 159 -10.29 15.02 -4.19
N MET A 160 -11.00 15.29 -3.09
CA MET A 160 -10.70 16.41 -2.20
C MET A 160 -9.28 16.30 -1.61
N LEU A 161 -8.88 15.11 -1.19
CA LEU A 161 -7.53 14.84 -0.68
C LEU A 161 -6.45 15.04 -1.75
N ASP A 162 -6.71 14.65 -2.99
CA ASP A 162 -5.76 14.89 -4.08
C ASP A 162 -5.57 16.39 -4.33
N ASP A 163 -6.64 17.18 -4.30
CA ASP A 163 -6.55 18.63 -4.47
C ASP A 163 -5.84 19.30 -3.31
N LEU A 164 -6.02 18.80 -2.09
CA LEU A 164 -5.31 19.27 -0.91
C LEU A 164 -3.82 18.89 -0.97
N GLU A 165 -3.47 17.69 -1.41
CA GLU A 165 -2.09 17.24 -1.65
C GLU A 165 -1.40 18.05 -2.76
N LYS A 166 -2.14 18.48 -3.79
CA LYS A 166 -1.59 19.37 -4.84
C LYS A 166 -1.23 20.76 -4.28
N ARG A 167 -2.06 21.31 -3.40
CA ARG A 167 -1.84 22.62 -2.78
C ARG A 167 -0.78 22.57 -1.68
N TYR A 168 -0.80 21.51 -0.88
CA TYR A 168 0.06 21.29 0.28
C TYR A 168 0.64 19.86 0.24
N PRO A 169 1.80 19.67 -0.40
CA PRO A 169 2.45 18.36 -0.48
C PRO A 169 2.75 17.78 0.90
N GLY A 170 2.45 16.49 1.11
CA GLY A 170 2.65 15.77 2.36
C GLY A 170 1.44 15.79 3.30
N SER A 171 0.33 16.42 2.92
CA SER A 171 -0.86 16.50 3.78
C SER A 171 -1.46 15.12 4.08
N LYS A 172 -1.46 14.21 3.11
CA LYS A 172 -1.92 12.81 3.33
C LYS A 172 -1.07 12.09 4.37
N PHE A 173 0.26 12.28 4.33
CA PHE A 173 1.17 11.70 5.32
C PHE A 173 1.02 12.36 6.70
N GLY A 174 0.75 13.66 6.75
CA GLY A 174 0.43 14.38 7.98
C GLY A 174 -0.82 13.81 8.66
N LEU A 175 -1.90 13.62 7.89
CA LEU A 175 -3.13 13.00 8.38
C LEU A 175 -2.92 11.57 8.85
N LEU A 176 -2.15 10.76 8.11
CA LEU A 176 -1.84 9.38 8.49
C LEU A 176 -1.11 9.30 9.84
N ARG A 177 -0.22 10.26 10.15
CA ARG A 177 0.50 10.30 11.44
C ARG A 177 -0.39 10.61 12.64
N SER A 178 -1.56 11.21 12.41
CA SER A 178 -2.53 11.54 13.45
C SER A 178 -3.46 10.37 13.81
N ILE A 179 -3.30 9.22 13.13
CA ILE A 179 -4.06 7.97 13.33
C ILE A 179 -3.22 6.99 14.13
#